data_AF-A0AAU7LR12-F1
#
_entry.id   AF-A0AAU7LR12-F1
#
_cell.length_a   1.000
_cell.length_b   1.000
_cell.length_c   1.000
_cell.angle_alpha   90.00
_cell.angle_beta   90.00
_cell.angle_gamma   90.00
#
_symmetry.space_group_name_H-M   'P 1'
#
loop_
_entity.id
_entity.type
_entity.pdbx_description
1 polymer ?
#
loop_
_entity_poly.entity_id
_entity_poly.type
_entity_poly.pdbx_seq_one_letter_code
_entity_poly.pdbx_strand_id
1 'polypeptide(L)'
;MPKMIISLDGVVLKEVQLTKDRTSLGRRPYNDIVIDNMAVSGEHAVLQMSGNEGYIEDLNSTNGTYVNGKTVKKQQLHHDDIVEIGKYKIQYVDEANAGASAVNGAIKVMSGAAAGREMALVKPVTTLGKPGVAVATITKGPRGFVIAHVDGASQPKVNGVAVGIEAIALRDGDRIELAGAQMQFVVH
;
A
#
# COMPACT_ATOMS: atom_id res chain seq x y z
N MET A 1 -13.89 -7.33 3.72
CA MET A 1 -14.54 -6.73 2.53
C MET A 1 -14.23 -5.24 2.57
N PRO A 2 -13.81 -4.64 1.46
CA PRO A 2 -13.45 -3.24 1.45
C PRO A 2 -14.69 -2.34 1.62
N LYS A 3 -14.48 -1.14 2.15
CA LYS A 3 -15.53 -0.13 2.38
C LYS A 3 -15.05 1.26 1.98
N MET A 4 -16.00 2.14 1.68
CA MET A 4 -15.78 3.56 1.43
C MET A 4 -16.34 4.39 2.59
N ILE A 5 -15.52 5.27 3.15
CA ILE A 5 -15.93 6.22 4.19
C ILE A 5 -16.01 7.61 3.55
N ILE A 6 -17.22 8.14 3.41
CA ILE A 6 -17.48 9.45 2.81
C ILE A 6 -17.48 10.49 3.91
N SER A 7 -16.70 11.56 3.73
CA SER A 7 -16.61 12.68 4.66
C SER A 7 -16.65 14.04 3.95
N LEU A 8 -17.10 15.05 4.68
CA LEU A 8 -17.08 16.45 4.27
C LEU A 8 -16.55 17.28 5.44
N ASP A 9 -15.52 18.10 5.20
CA ASP A 9 -14.89 18.95 6.22
C ASP A 9 -14.51 18.18 7.52
N GLY A 10 -14.06 16.94 7.35
CA GLY A 10 -13.65 16.04 8.44
C GLY A 10 -14.79 15.30 9.14
N VAL A 11 -16.05 15.59 8.80
CA VAL A 11 -17.22 14.89 9.36
C VAL A 11 -17.56 13.70 8.47
N VAL A 12 -17.59 12.49 9.04
CA VAL A 12 -18.04 11.28 8.36
C VAL A 12 -19.54 11.36 8.13
N LEU A 13 -19.95 11.29 6.87
CA LEU A 13 -21.35 11.36 6.44
C LEU A 13 -21.96 9.97 6.23
N LYS A 14 -21.17 9.04 5.69
CA LYS A 14 -21.66 7.72 5.31
C LYS A 14 -20.52 6.70 5.22
N GLU A 15 -20.81 5.46 5.60
CA GLU A 15 -19.98 4.30 5.28
C GLU A 15 -20.73 3.39 4.31
N VAL A 16 -20.04 2.90 3.28
CA VAL A 16 -20.61 2.01 2.26
C VAL A 16 -19.72 0.78 2.11
N GLN A 17 -20.26 -0.40 2.38
CA GLN A 17 -19.56 -1.65 2.08
C GLN A 17 -19.57 -1.91 0.57
N LEU A 18 -18.42 -2.28 0.03
CA LEU A 18 -18.25 -2.59 -1.39
C LEU A 18 -18.53 -4.08 -1.60
N THR A 19 -19.78 -4.38 -1.95
CA THR A 19 -20.28 -5.75 -2.17
C THR A 19 -20.51 -6.08 -3.65
N LYS A 20 -20.40 -5.08 -4.53
CA LYS A 20 -20.63 -5.21 -5.97
C LYS A 20 -19.31 -5.08 -6.73
N ASP A 21 -19.23 -5.77 -7.86
CA ASP A 21 -18.12 -5.64 -8.82
C ASP A 21 -18.02 -4.22 -9.40
N ARG A 22 -19.15 -3.51 -9.47
CA ARG A 22 -19.22 -2.14 -9.97
C ARG A 22 -20.08 -1.32 -9.02
N THR A 23 -19.51 -0.25 -8.48
CA THR A 23 -20.18 0.71 -7.59
C THR A 23 -20.08 2.10 -8.18
N SER A 24 -21.21 2.72 -8.55
CA SER A 24 -21.24 4.07 -9.14
C SER A 24 -21.26 5.18 -8.08
N LEU A 25 -20.55 6.28 -8.36
CA LEU A 25 -20.52 7.48 -7.53
C LEU A 25 -20.98 8.69 -8.35
N GLY A 26 -21.88 9.48 -7.80
CA GLY A 26 -22.36 10.68 -8.48
C GLY A 26 -23.50 11.39 -7.76
N ARG A 27 -23.93 12.51 -8.32
CA ARG A 27 -25.00 13.35 -7.74
C ARG A 27 -26.39 12.77 -7.92
N ARG A 28 -26.63 11.99 -8.98
CA ARG A 28 -27.98 11.49 -9.27
C ARG A 28 -28.36 10.35 -8.33
N PRO A 29 -29.66 10.22 -7.99
CA PRO A 29 -30.14 9.23 -7.02
C PRO A 29 -30.04 7.78 -7.48
N TYR A 30 -29.77 7.53 -8.77
CA TYR A 30 -29.56 6.19 -9.31
C TYR A 30 -28.14 5.64 -9.07
N ASN A 31 -27.22 6.45 -8.54
CA ASN A 31 -25.88 5.96 -8.19
C ASN A 31 -25.91 5.15 -6.89
N ASP A 32 -24.99 4.20 -6.75
CA ASP A 32 -24.85 3.43 -5.51
C ASP A 32 -24.40 4.32 -4.34
N ILE A 33 -23.48 5.25 -4.61
CA ILE A 33 -23.03 6.28 -3.67
C ILE A 33 -23.48 7.63 -4.20
N VAL A 34 -24.59 8.11 -3.64
CA VAL A 34 -25.15 9.42 -3.97
C VAL A 34 -24.46 10.50 -3.16
N ILE A 35 -23.87 11.48 -3.86
CA ILE A 35 -23.27 12.69 -3.28
C ILE A 35 -24.04 13.89 -3.82
N ASP A 36 -25.08 14.30 -3.10
CA ASP A 36 -25.97 15.38 -3.55
C ASP A 36 -25.30 16.75 -3.40
N ASN A 37 -24.47 17.10 -4.37
CA ASN A 37 -23.76 18.37 -4.41
C ASN A 37 -23.49 18.81 -5.85
N MET A 38 -23.71 20.09 -6.16
CA MET A 38 -23.54 20.64 -7.51
C MET A 38 -22.13 20.50 -8.09
N ALA A 39 -21.09 20.39 -7.25
CA ALA A 39 -19.73 20.13 -7.70
C ALA A 39 -19.50 18.68 -8.16
N VAL A 40 -20.51 17.81 -8.03
CA VAL A 40 -20.45 16.40 -8.42
C VAL A 40 -21.32 16.18 -9.66
N SER A 41 -20.70 15.67 -10.72
CA SER A 41 -21.39 15.22 -11.93
C SER A 41 -22.46 14.16 -11.65
N GLY A 42 -23.44 14.05 -12.55
CA GLY A 42 -24.56 13.14 -12.37
C GLY A 42 -24.12 11.68 -12.23
N GLU A 43 -23.25 11.25 -13.14
CA GLU A 43 -22.36 10.10 -13.02
C GLU A 43 -20.95 10.68 -12.99
N HIS A 44 -20.23 10.49 -11.89
CA HIS A 44 -18.94 11.15 -11.69
C HIS A 44 -17.79 10.16 -11.86
N ALA A 45 -17.86 9.07 -11.11
CA ALA A 45 -16.84 8.04 -11.12
C ALA A 45 -17.48 6.68 -10.89
N VAL A 46 -16.73 5.63 -11.17
CA VAL A 46 -17.08 4.27 -10.84
C VAL A 46 -15.93 3.60 -10.14
N LEU A 47 -16.25 2.86 -9.08
CA LEU A 47 -15.34 1.91 -8.48
C LEU A 47 -15.61 0.53 -9.07
N GLN A 48 -14.58 -0.08 -9.65
CA GLN A 48 -14.59 -1.46 -10.13
C GLN A 48 -13.79 -2.34 -9.18
N MET A 49 -14.38 -3.43 -8.72
CA MET A 49 -13.71 -4.47 -7.96
C MET A 49 -13.33 -5.62 -8.89
N SER A 50 -12.05 -6.01 -8.89
CA SER A 50 -11.55 -7.20 -9.56
C SER A 50 -10.94 -8.12 -8.50
N GLY A 51 -11.75 -9.03 -7.96
CA GLY A 51 -11.39 -9.80 -6.78
C GLY A 51 -11.21 -8.88 -5.56
N ASN A 52 -9.98 -8.82 -5.04
CA ASN A 52 -9.64 -7.97 -3.90
C ASN A 52 -9.09 -6.59 -4.30
N GLU A 53 -8.92 -6.31 -5.59
CA GLU A 53 -8.36 -5.05 -6.06
C GLU A 53 -9.47 -4.07 -6.45
N GLY A 54 -9.44 -2.87 -5.87
CA GLY A 54 -10.33 -1.77 -6.25
C GLY A 54 -9.67 -0.82 -7.24
N TYR A 55 -10.39 -0.42 -8.28
CA TYR A 55 -9.97 0.61 -9.23
C TYR A 55 -11.02 1.72 -9.29
N ILE A 56 -10.60 2.97 -9.16
CA ILE A 56 -11.44 4.13 -9.41
C ILE A 56 -11.26 4.61 -10.85
N GLU A 57 -12.35 4.91 -11.53
CA GLU A 57 -12.36 5.42 -12.90
C GLU A 57 -13.28 6.66 -12.98
N ASP A 58 -12.74 7.76 -13.50
CA ASP A 58 -13.46 9.02 -13.73
C ASP A 58 -14.29 8.90 -15.01
N LEU A 59 -15.60 9.17 -14.92
CA LEU A 59 -16.54 9.08 -16.04
C LEU A 59 -16.65 10.40 -16.80
N ASN A 60 -15.51 11.07 -17.03
CA ASN A 60 -15.41 12.41 -17.61
C ASN A 60 -16.24 13.44 -16.83
N SER A 61 -16.04 13.44 -15.51
CA SER A 61 -16.68 14.40 -14.64
C SER A 61 -16.22 15.83 -14.93
N THR A 62 -17.04 16.80 -14.53
CA THR A 62 -16.78 18.23 -14.79
C THR A 62 -15.61 18.77 -13.99
N ASN A 63 -15.47 18.33 -12.73
CA ASN A 63 -14.45 18.82 -11.81
C ASN A 63 -13.29 17.83 -11.61
N GLY A 64 -13.35 16.66 -12.26
CA GLY A 64 -12.36 15.60 -12.13
C GLY A 64 -12.48 14.79 -10.85
N THR A 65 -11.87 13.60 -10.89
CA THR A 65 -11.63 12.74 -9.73
C THR A 65 -10.16 12.82 -9.34
N TYR A 66 -9.89 12.88 -8.04
CA TYR A 66 -8.51 12.93 -7.51
C TYR A 66 -8.27 11.75 -6.57
N VAL A 67 -7.05 11.21 -6.58
CA VAL A 67 -6.58 10.25 -5.58
C VAL A 67 -5.33 10.82 -4.93
N ASN A 68 -5.36 11.01 -3.62
CA ASN A 68 -4.27 11.59 -2.84
C ASN A 68 -3.76 12.92 -3.43
N GLY A 69 -4.69 13.79 -3.83
CA GLY A 69 -4.40 15.11 -4.42
C GLY A 69 -3.97 15.13 -5.88
N LYS A 70 -3.88 13.97 -6.55
CA LYS A 70 -3.53 13.88 -7.98
C LYS A 70 -4.76 13.57 -8.81
N THR A 71 -4.92 14.26 -9.94
CA THR A 71 -6.02 13.95 -10.88
C THR A 71 -5.79 12.59 -11.54
N VAL A 72 -6.87 11.81 -11.69
CA VAL A 72 -6.82 10.47 -12.26
C VAL A 72 -7.90 10.28 -13.32
N LYS A 73 -7.60 9.44 -14.32
CA LYS A 73 -8.61 8.86 -15.21
C LYS A 73 -8.99 7.46 -14.78
N LYS A 74 -8.00 6.63 -14.47
CA LYS A 74 -8.16 5.32 -13.85
C LYS A 74 -6.98 5.05 -12.92
N GLN A 75 -7.22 4.58 -11.72
CA GLN A 75 -6.18 4.25 -10.75
C GLN A 75 -6.61 3.13 -9.81
N GLN A 76 -5.69 2.22 -9.49
CA GLN A 76 -5.87 1.24 -8.43
C GLN A 76 -5.85 1.95 -7.05
N LEU A 77 -6.82 1.64 -6.21
CA LEU A 77 -6.89 2.13 -4.84
C LEU A 77 -6.21 1.14 -3.89
N HIS A 78 -5.44 1.70 -2.96
CA HIS A 78 -4.86 0.99 -1.84
C HIS A 78 -5.55 1.40 -0.54
N HIS A 79 -5.40 0.58 0.49
CA HIS A 79 -5.88 0.91 1.82
C HIS A 79 -5.43 2.31 2.24
N ASP A 80 -6.36 3.09 2.78
CA ASP A 80 -6.22 4.50 3.18
C ASP A 80 -6.06 5.52 2.05
N ASP A 81 -6.17 5.12 0.78
CA ASP A 81 -6.23 6.09 -0.30
C ASP A 81 -7.47 6.97 -0.16
N ILE A 82 -7.26 8.28 -0.38
CA ILE A 82 -8.32 9.27 -0.34
C ILE A 82 -8.70 9.64 -1.75
N VAL A 83 -9.93 9.33 -2.13
CA VAL A 83 -10.56 9.82 -3.35
C VAL A 83 -11.25 11.15 -3.06
N GLU A 84 -10.94 12.19 -3.82
CA GLU A 84 -11.60 13.50 -3.71
C GLU A 84 -12.50 13.76 -4.91
N ILE A 85 -13.75 14.13 -4.62
CA ILE A 85 -14.78 14.49 -5.59
C ILE A 85 -15.45 15.78 -5.10
N GLY A 86 -15.17 16.90 -5.77
CA GLY A 86 -15.55 18.22 -5.27
C GLY A 86 -14.89 18.51 -3.92
N LYS A 87 -15.68 18.69 -2.87
CA LYS A 87 -15.19 18.87 -1.48
C LYS A 87 -15.24 17.60 -0.63
N TYR A 88 -15.77 16.52 -1.19
CA TYR A 88 -15.94 15.27 -0.45
C TYR A 88 -14.64 14.47 -0.50
N LYS A 89 -14.26 13.93 0.65
CA LYS A 89 -13.15 12.99 0.79
C LYS A 89 -13.72 11.61 1.07
N ILE A 90 -13.33 10.65 0.25
CA ILE A 90 -13.82 9.28 0.30
C ILE A 90 -12.63 8.37 0.52
N GLN A 91 -12.49 7.87 1.74
CA GLN A 91 -11.40 6.98 2.11
C GLN A 91 -11.75 5.55 1.71
N TYR A 92 -10.85 4.90 0.96
CA TYR A 92 -10.93 3.48 0.66
C TYR A 92 -10.28 2.68 1.78
N VAL A 93 -11.07 1.83 2.44
CA VAL A 93 -10.62 1.01 3.55
C VAL A 93 -10.72 -0.44 3.15
N ASP A 94 -9.58 -1.06 2.91
CA ASP A 94 -9.45 -2.50 2.73
C ASP A 94 -8.62 -3.12 3.85
N GLU A 95 -9.22 -3.38 5.00
CA GLU A 95 -8.52 -3.94 6.18
C GLU A 95 -7.92 -5.33 5.91
N ALA A 96 -8.50 -6.08 4.97
CA ALA A 96 -7.98 -7.41 4.59
C ALA A 96 -6.69 -7.30 3.78
N ASN A 97 -6.52 -6.22 3.02
CA ASN A 97 -5.31 -5.93 2.23
C ASN A 97 -4.51 -4.72 2.76
N ALA A 98 -4.75 -4.27 4.00
CA ALA A 98 -4.03 -3.15 4.62
C ALA A 98 -2.51 -3.38 4.71
N GLY A 99 -2.06 -4.64 4.67
CA GLY A 99 -0.64 -5.02 4.58
C GLY A 99 -0.09 -5.22 3.17
N ALA A 100 -0.87 -4.98 2.13
CA ALA A 100 -0.57 -5.28 0.74
C ALA A 100 -0.59 -4.02 -0.13
N SER A 101 0.32 -3.08 0.10
CA SER A 101 0.77 -2.27 -1.05
C SER A 101 1.59 -3.15 -1.98
N ALA A 102 1.26 -3.07 -3.25
CA ALA A 102 1.66 -3.93 -4.36
C ALA A 102 3.14 -3.75 -4.80
N VAL A 103 4.05 -3.58 -3.85
CA VAL A 103 5.48 -3.66 -4.10
C VAL A 103 5.89 -5.10 -3.81
N ASN A 104 6.21 -5.88 -4.84
CA ASN A 104 6.68 -7.26 -4.68
C ASN A 104 8.17 -7.23 -4.41
N GLY A 105 8.53 -7.11 -3.14
CA GLY A 105 9.92 -7.16 -2.71
C GLY A 105 10.48 -8.58 -2.68
N ALA A 106 11.77 -8.72 -2.99
CA ALA A 106 12.52 -9.94 -2.76
C ALA A 106 13.91 -9.64 -2.20
N ILE A 107 14.51 -10.66 -1.58
CA ILE A 107 15.90 -10.61 -1.11
C ILE A 107 16.73 -11.55 -1.97
N LYS A 108 17.69 -10.97 -2.69
CA LYS A 108 18.68 -11.71 -3.48
C LYS A 108 19.94 -11.89 -2.66
N VAL A 109 20.33 -13.13 -2.41
CA VAL A 109 21.53 -13.45 -1.64
C VAL A 109 22.75 -13.39 -2.56
N MET A 110 23.71 -12.53 -2.23
CA MET A 110 24.92 -12.31 -3.02
C MET A 110 26.11 -13.15 -2.54
N SER A 111 26.17 -13.51 -1.26
CA SER A 111 27.28 -14.27 -0.69
C SER A 111 26.86 -15.31 0.36
N GLY A 112 27.76 -16.24 0.67
CA GLY A 112 27.54 -17.32 1.63
C GLY A 112 26.91 -18.58 1.01
N ALA A 113 26.51 -19.54 1.87
CA ALA A 113 26.00 -20.84 1.45
C ALA A 113 24.68 -20.78 0.64
N ALA A 114 23.98 -19.65 0.70
CA ALA A 114 22.73 -19.42 -0.02
C ALA A 114 22.89 -18.47 -1.23
N ALA A 115 24.11 -18.13 -1.63
CA ALA A 115 24.36 -17.22 -2.75
C ALA A 115 23.64 -17.65 -4.04
N GLY A 116 23.09 -16.68 -4.76
CA GLY A 116 22.30 -16.89 -5.96
C GLY A 116 20.82 -17.20 -5.72
N ARG A 117 20.41 -17.48 -4.48
CA ARG A 117 18.99 -17.63 -4.13
C ARG A 117 18.30 -16.27 -4.07
N GLU A 118 17.06 -16.24 -4.54
CA GLU A 118 16.15 -15.12 -4.38
C GLU A 118 14.94 -15.56 -3.54
N MET A 119 14.57 -14.75 -2.57
CA MET A 119 13.49 -15.03 -1.63
C MET A 119 12.45 -13.93 -1.69
N ALA A 120 11.25 -14.25 -2.21
CA ALA A 120 10.13 -13.32 -2.25
C ALA A 120 9.61 -13.00 -0.84
N LEU A 121 9.40 -11.71 -0.55
CA LEU A 121 8.88 -11.22 0.72
C LEU A 121 7.34 -11.23 0.71
N VAL A 122 6.80 -12.44 0.68
CA VAL A 122 5.34 -12.67 0.59
C VAL A 122 4.63 -12.52 1.93
N LYS A 123 5.34 -12.66 3.06
CA LYS A 123 4.79 -12.56 4.41
C LYS A 123 4.87 -11.12 4.92
N PRO A 124 3.93 -10.67 5.79
CA PRO A 124 3.98 -9.34 6.40
C PRO A 124 5.29 -9.06 7.15
N VAL A 125 5.87 -10.09 7.78
CA VAL A 125 7.19 -10.03 8.42
C VAL A 125 8.01 -11.23 7.96
N THR A 126 9.23 -10.97 7.50
CA THR A 126 10.22 -11.99 7.12
C THR A 126 11.47 -11.82 7.97
N THR A 127 11.83 -12.86 8.72
CA THR A 127 13.03 -12.87 9.56
C THR A 127 14.22 -13.41 8.79
N LEU A 128 15.35 -12.73 8.88
CA LEU A 128 16.63 -13.09 8.29
C LEU A 128 17.68 -13.33 9.38
N GLY A 129 18.62 -14.23 9.09
CA GLY A 129 19.78 -14.49 9.93
C GLY A 129 19.63 -15.69 10.86
N LYS A 130 20.53 -15.76 11.85
CA LYS A 130 20.65 -16.89 12.77
C LYS A 130 20.46 -16.39 14.22
N PRO A 131 19.54 -16.99 15.00
CA PRO A 131 19.31 -16.63 16.40
C PRO A 131 20.60 -16.59 17.23
N GLY A 132 20.74 -15.59 18.10
CA GLY A 132 21.92 -15.38 18.94
C GLY A 132 23.17 -14.85 18.22
N VAL A 133 23.19 -14.80 16.89
CA VAL A 133 24.32 -14.26 16.10
C VAL A 133 23.96 -12.91 15.50
N ALA A 134 22.95 -12.91 14.63
CA ALA A 134 22.40 -11.70 14.01
C ALA A 134 21.02 -12.03 13.44
N VAL A 135 20.00 -11.31 13.88
CA VAL A 135 18.62 -11.44 13.43
C VAL A 135 18.10 -10.09 13.01
N ALA A 136 17.56 -10.03 11.80
CA ALA A 136 16.86 -8.88 11.25
C ALA A 136 15.44 -9.29 10.86
N THR A 137 14.50 -8.36 10.95
CA THR A 137 13.16 -8.53 10.37
C THR A 137 12.93 -7.52 9.28
N ILE A 138 12.44 -7.98 8.14
CA ILE A 138 11.90 -7.13 7.10
C ILE A 138 10.38 -7.16 7.22
N THR A 139 9.80 -5.99 7.47
CA THR A 139 8.35 -5.80 7.54
C THR A 139 7.86 -5.18 6.25
N LYS A 140 6.88 -5.82 5.61
CA LYS A 140 6.13 -5.29 4.48
C LYS A 140 5.01 -4.40 5.03
N GLY A 141 5.09 -3.12 4.76
CA GLY A 141 4.08 -2.14 5.14
C GLY A 141 3.30 -1.58 3.93
N PRO A 142 2.27 -0.75 4.18
CA PRO A 142 1.46 -0.13 3.14
C PRO A 142 2.24 0.90 2.28
N ARG A 143 3.48 1.24 2.62
CA ARG A 143 4.28 2.22 1.87
C ARG A 143 5.64 1.68 1.39
N GLY A 144 5.85 0.36 1.50
CA GLY A 144 7.10 -0.29 1.13
C GLY A 144 7.61 -1.23 2.22
N PHE A 145 8.92 -1.42 2.26
CA PHE A 145 9.57 -2.37 3.16
C PHE A 145 10.45 -1.63 4.16
N VAL A 146 10.48 -2.10 5.40
CA VAL A 146 11.40 -1.61 6.43
C VAL A 146 12.17 -2.78 7.03
N ILE A 147 13.43 -2.57 7.39
CA ILE A 147 14.27 -3.53 8.09
C ILE A 147 14.59 -3.03 9.50
N ALA A 148 14.49 -3.93 10.47
CA ALA A 148 14.84 -3.68 11.86
C ALA A 148 15.77 -4.77 12.39
N HIS A 149 16.64 -4.41 13.33
CA HIS A 149 17.40 -5.36 14.12
C HIS A 149 16.53 -5.90 15.26
N VAL A 150 16.57 -7.21 15.48
CA VAL A 150 15.76 -7.86 16.53
C VAL A 150 16.62 -8.45 17.64
N ASP A 151 17.65 -9.21 17.26
CA ASP A 151 18.48 -9.95 18.21
C ASP A 151 19.88 -10.23 17.63
N GLY A 152 20.86 -10.49 18.50
CA GLY A 152 22.22 -10.88 18.14
C GLY A 152 23.26 -9.77 18.30
N ALA A 153 24.51 -10.17 18.48
CA ALA A 153 25.62 -9.25 18.76
C ALA A 153 26.06 -8.42 17.54
N SER A 154 25.75 -8.89 16.33
CA SER A 154 26.10 -8.21 15.08
C SER A 154 24.87 -7.53 14.48
N GLN A 155 24.90 -6.19 14.41
CA GLN A 155 23.82 -5.42 13.81
C GLN A 155 23.82 -5.57 12.28
N PRO A 156 22.63 -5.71 11.65
CA PRO A 156 22.50 -5.61 10.21
C PRO A 156 22.98 -4.25 9.74
N LYS A 157 23.45 -4.17 8.49
CA LYS A 157 23.73 -2.89 7.83
C LYS A 157 22.94 -2.78 6.55
N VAL A 158 22.43 -1.58 6.27
CA VAL A 158 21.85 -1.21 4.97
C VAL A 158 22.77 -0.16 4.34
N ASN A 159 23.32 -0.47 3.18
CA ASN A 159 24.29 0.39 2.48
C ASN A 159 25.45 0.85 3.38
N GLY A 160 25.91 -0.04 4.27
CA GLY A 160 26.98 0.23 5.24
C GLY A 160 26.54 0.92 6.53
N VAL A 161 25.31 1.42 6.62
CA VAL A 161 24.74 2.05 7.82
C VAL A 161 24.13 0.99 8.72
N ALA A 162 24.53 0.94 9.99
CA ALA A 162 23.99 -0.01 10.95
C ALA A 162 22.49 0.25 11.20
N VAL A 163 21.69 -0.82 11.15
CA VAL A 163 20.28 -0.81 11.53
C VAL A 163 20.25 -0.82 13.06
N GLY A 164 19.95 0.33 13.65
CA GLY A 164 19.82 0.49 15.10
C GLY A 164 18.47 0.01 15.62
N ILE A 165 17.97 0.71 16.64
CA ILE A 165 16.65 0.44 17.23
C ILE A 165 15.52 0.86 16.28
N GLU A 166 15.73 1.95 15.53
CA GLU A 166 14.77 2.43 14.55
C GLU A 166 14.87 1.65 13.24
N ALA A 167 13.71 1.27 12.71
CA ALA A 167 13.63 0.57 11.43
C ALA A 167 14.02 1.49 10.27
N ILE A 168 14.77 0.97 9.32
CA ILE A 168 15.22 1.69 8.12
C ILE A 168 14.32 1.29 6.96
N ALA A 169 13.81 2.27 6.21
CA ALA A 169 13.09 2.02 4.96
C ALA A 169 14.04 1.49 3.87
N LEU A 170 13.66 0.38 3.25
CA LEU A 170 14.39 -0.23 2.14
C LEU A 170 13.92 0.33 0.80
N ARG A 171 14.88 0.59 -0.08
CA ARG A 171 14.69 1.01 -1.46
C ARG A 171 15.25 -0.04 -2.40
N ASP A 172 14.65 -0.13 -3.59
CA ASP A 172 15.14 -1.04 -4.62
C ASP A 172 16.66 -0.87 -4.86
N GLY A 173 17.37 -1.99 -4.83
CA GLY A 173 18.82 -2.05 -4.98
C GLY A 173 19.61 -1.94 -3.67
N ASP A 174 18.98 -1.66 -2.52
CA ASP A 174 19.66 -1.54 -1.23
C ASP A 174 20.44 -2.80 -0.86
N ARG A 175 21.70 -2.63 -0.45
CA ARG A 175 22.57 -3.73 -0.02
C ARG A 175 22.44 -3.96 1.48
N ILE A 176 22.10 -5.19 1.86
CA ILE A 176 21.95 -5.60 3.24
C ILE A 176 23.12 -6.51 3.61
N GLU A 177 23.80 -6.19 4.72
CA GLU A 177 24.83 -7.03 5.30
C GLU A 177 24.35 -7.58 6.65
N LEU A 178 24.45 -8.89 6.84
CA LEU A 178 24.03 -9.55 8.07
C LEU A 178 24.97 -10.72 8.39
N ALA A 179 25.68 -10.64 9.52
CA ALA A 179 26.66 -11.66 9.95
C ALA A 179 27.66 -12.09 8.84
N GLY A 180 28.10 -11.13 8.01
CA GLY A 180 29.04 -11.38 6.90
C GLY A 180 28.40 -11.88 5.60
N ALA A 181 27.12 -12.26 5.62
CA ALA A 181 26.37 -12.50 4.39
C ALA A 181 25.93 -11.16 3.77
N GLN A 182 26.04 -11.07 2.44
CA GLN A 182 25.63 -9.91 1.66
C GLN A 182 24.41 -10.27 0.83
N MET A 183 23.43 -9.40 0.85
CA MET A 183 22.15 -9.54 0.19
C MET A 183 21.77 -8.21 -0.47
N GLN A 184 20.83 -8.25 -1.41
CA GLN A 184 20.26 -7.07 -2.04
C GLN A 184 18.74 -7.14 -1.96
N PHE A 185 18.12 -6.05 -1.56
CA PHE A 185 16.68 -5.88 -1.67
C PHE A 185 16.34 -5.45 -3.09
N VAL A 186 15.39 -6.16 -3.70
CA VAL A 186 14.89 -5.88 -5.05
C VAL A 186 13.38 -5.72 -5.03
N VAL A 187 12.86 -4.83 -5.85
CA VAL A 187 11.43 -4.61 -6.07
C VAL A 187 11.05 -5.08 -7.46
N HIS A 188 10.00 -5.89 -7.55
CA HIS A 188 9.35 -6.33 -8.79
C HIS A 188 8.04 -5.60 -9.03
#